data_AF-A0A352UWB2-F1
#
_entry.id   AF-A0A352UWB2-F1
#
_cell.length_a   1.000
_cell.length_b   1.000
_cell.length_c   1.000
_cell.angle_alpha   90.00
_cell.angle_beta   90.00
_cell.angle_gamma   90.00
#
_symmetry.space_group_name_H-M   'P 1'
#
loop_
_entity.id
_entity.type
_entity.pdbx_description
1 polymer ?
#
loop_
_entity_poly.entity_id
_entity_poly.type
_entity_poly.pdbx_seq_one_letter_code
_entity_poly.pdbx_strand_id
1 'polypeptide(L)' 'MTQTPMTDPRPFAEVLRDWMARGAMTYEGAAAALGDDGRPVARRTVAQWLAGDQPRYERQARALMTLIDQGAIDKNTCRF' A
#
# COMPACT_ATOMS: atom_id res chain seq x y z
N MET A 1 8.27 -9.33 -17.67
CA MET A 1 7.68 -8.01 -17.33
C MET A 1 7.38 -8.04 -15.85
N THR A 2 7.97 -7.15 -15.05
CA THR A 2 7.78 -7.16 -13.59
C THR A 2 6.35 -6.69 -13.29
N GLN A 3 5.52 -7.60 -12.76
CA GLN A 3 4.14 -7.29 -12.40
C GLN A 3 4.14 -6.27 -11.25
N THR A 4 3.56 -5.09 -11.48
CA THR A 4 3.49 -4.02 -10.48
C THR A 4 2.13 -4.02 -9.79
N PRO A 5 2.01 -3.52 -8.54
CA PRO A 5 0.71 -3.40 -7.87
C PRO A 5 -0.36 -2.70 -8.71
N MET A 6 0.02 -1.74 -9.57
CA MET A 6 -0.86 -1.04 -10.50
C MET A 6 -1.47 -1.94 -11.57
N THR A 7 -0.69 -2.85 -12.15
CA THR A 7 -1.11 -3.69 -13.28
C THR A 7 -1.45 -5.11 -12.88
N ASP A 8 -1.35 -5.43 -11.59
CA ASP A 8 -1.62 -6.76 -11.05
C ASP A 8 -3.13 -7.07 -11.05
N PRO A 9 -3.58 -8.11 -11.77
CA PRO A 9 -4.99 -8.45 -11.90
C PRO A 9 -5.58 -9.09 -10.62
N ARG A 10 -4.75 -9.45 -9.63
CA ARG A 10 -5.22 -10.06 -8.39
C ARG A 10 -6.03 -9.08 -7.54
N PRO A 11 -6.91 -9.60 -6.65
CA PRO A 11 -7.63 -8.78 -5.68
C PRO A 11 -6.68 -7.89 -4.88
N PHE A 12 -7.12 -6.67 -4.55
CA PHE A 12 -6.29 -5.70 -3.82
C PHE A 12 -5.70 -6.26 -2.53
N ALA A 13 -6.50 -7.02 -1.77
CA ALA A 13 -6.07 -7.64 -0.52
C ALA A 13 -4.85 -8.58 -0.70
N GLU A 14 -4.81 -9.34 -1.79
CA GLU A 14 -3.69 -10.23 -2.11
C GLU A 14 -2.45 -9.43 -2.52
N VAL A 15 -2.64 -8.42 -3.38
CA VAL A 15 -1.55 -7.56 -3.85
C VAL A 15 -0.95 -6.76 -2.68
N LEU A 16 -1.79 -6.25 -1.78
CA LEU A 16 -1.37 -5.56 -0.56
C LEU A 16 -0.60 -6.50 0.38
N ARG A 17 -1.09 -7.72 0.59
CA ARG A 17 -0.42 -8.72 1.43
C ARG A 17 0.97 -9.06 0.89
N ASP A 18 1.09 -9.31 -0.39
CA ASP A 18 2.36 -9.61 -1.05
C ASP A 18 3.32 -8.42 -0.98
N TRP A 19 2.82 -7.22 -1.24
CA TRP A 19 3.63 -6.01 -1.17
C TRP A 19 4.19 -5.78 0.23
N MET A 20 3.35 -5.93 1.26
CA MET A 20 3.79 -5.87 2.66
C MET A 20 4.82 -6.95 2.99
N ALA A 21 4.62 -8.18 2.51
CA ALA A 21 5.55 -9.29 2.74
C ALA A 21 6.92 -9.03 2.08
N ARG A 22 6.96 -8.55 0.83
CA ARG A 22 8.21 -8.17 0.14
C ARG A 22 8.95 -7.05 0.87
N GLY A 23 8.21 -6.11 1.46
CA GLY A 23 8.77 -4.99 2.21
C GLY A 23 9.07 -5.28 3.69
N ALA A 24 8.78 -6.51 4.18
CA ALA A 24 8.79 -6.85 5.61
C ALA A 24 8.02 -5.83 6.49
N MET A 25 6.90 -5.31 5.96
CA MET A 25 6.15 -4.22 6.58
C MET A 25 5.14 -4.73 7.62
N THR A 26 5.04 -4.00 8.72
CA THR A 26 3.92 -4.12 9.66
C THR A 26 2.69 -3.38 9.14
N TYR A 27 1.52 -3.58 9.74
CA TYR A 27 0.32 -2.78 9.41
C TYR A 27 0.53 -1.29 9.64
N GLU A 28 1.35 -0.93 10.62
CA GLU A 28 1.71 0.46 10.90
C GLU A 28 2.64 1.03 9.82
N GLY A 29 3.66 0.28 9.41
CA GLY A 29 4.54 0.68 8.31
C GLY A 29 3.79 0.82 6.98
N ALA A 30 2.87 -0.09 6.68
CA ALA A 30 2.01 0.01 5.51
C ALA A 30 1.05 1.21 5.58
N ALA A 31 0.47 1.47 6.76
CA ALA A 31 -0.39 2.63 6.98
C ALA A 31 0.38 3.96 6.81
N ALA A 32 1.59 4.05 7.33
CA ALA A 32 2.46 5.22 7.16
C ALA A 32 2.86 5.42 5.70
N ALA A 33 3.19 4.34 4.99
CA ALA A 33 3.62 4.40 3.59
C ALA A 33 2.47 4.70 2.60
N LEU A 34 1.24 4.31 2.94
CA LEU A 34 0.05 4.56 2.11
C LEU A 34 -0.73 5.81 2.55
N GLY A 35 -0.38 6.37 3.72
CA GLY A 35 -0.85 7.66 4.19
C GLY A 35 -0.04 8.79 3.57
N ASP A 36 -0.69 9.92 3.35
CA ASP A 36 -0.04 11.16 2.92
C ASP A 36 -0.57 12.33 3.77
N ASP A 37 0.08 13.48 3.71
CA ASP A 37 -0.13 14.65 4.58
C ASP A 37 -1.58 15.16 4.58
N GLY A 38 -2.35 14.86 3.53
CA GLY A 38 -3.78 15.17 3.42
C GLY A 38 -4.75 14.00 3.64
N ARG A 39 -4.26 12.76 3.75
CA ARG A 39 -5.07 11.53 3.85
C ARG A 39 -4.36 10.47 4.69
N PRO A 40 -4.43 10.57 6.03
CA PRO A 40 -3.86 9.54 6.88
C PRO A 40 -4.60 8.21 6.67
N VAL A 41 -3.84 7.16 6.40
CA VAL A 41 -4.35 5.78 6.42
C VAL A 41 -4.13 5.25 7.82
N ALA A 42 -5.20 4.78 8.47
CA ALA A 42 -5.09 4.16 9.79
C ALA A 42 -4.67 2.68 9.67
N ARG A 43 -3.96 2.17 10.68
CA ARG A 43 -3.64 0.73 10.81
C ARG A 43 -4.88 -0.17 10.65
N ARG A 44 -6.03 0.26 11.20
CA ARG A 44 -7.30 -0.45 11.10
C ARG A 44 -7.80 -0.55 9.65
N THR A 45 -7.62 0.52 8.87
CA THR A 45 -7.99 0.56 7.46
C THR A 45 -7.18 -0.45 6.65
N VAL A 46 -5.87 -0.54 6.89
CA VAL A 46 -5.02 -1.57 6.27
C VAL A 46 -5.50 -2.99 6.62
N ALA A 47 -5.85 -3.23 7.89
CA ALA A 47 -6.39 -4.52 8.32
C ALA A 47 -7.73 -4.85 7.64
N GLN A 48 -8.61 -3.86 7.45
CA GLN A 48 -9.89 -4.03 6.74
C GLN A 48 -9.65 -4.37 5.26
N TRP A 49 -8.71 -3.69 4.60
CA TRP A 49 -8.36 -4.00 3.22
C TRP A 49 -7.80 -5.41 3.05
N LEU A 50 -6.97 -5.87 3.99
CA LEU A 50 -6.46 -7.24 4.00
C LEU A 50 -7.55 -8.29 4.29
N ALA A 51 -8.63 -7.90 4.97
CA ALA A 51 -9.82 -8.72 5.18
C ALA A 51 -10.78 -8.72 3.97
N GLY A 52 -10.47 -7.98 2.91
CA GLY A 52 -11.23 -7.94 1.67
C GLY A 52 -12.14 -6.72 1.51
N ASP A 53 -12.10 -5.76 2.44
CA ASP A 53 -12.79 -4.49 2.24
C ASP A 53 -12.12 -3.69 1.11
N GLN A 54 -12.92 -3.18 0.17
CA GLN A 54 -12.35 -2.55 -1.01
C GLN A 54 -12.04 -1.07 -0.74
N PRO A 55 -10.81 -0.59 -0.98
CA PRO A 55 -10.50 0.82 -0.82
C PRO A 55 -11.32 1.65 -1.81
N ARG A 56 -11.96 2.72 -1.33
CA ARG A 56 -12.62 3.71 -2.21
C ARG A 56 -11.67 4.33 -3.24
N TYR A 57 -10.37 4.28 -2.96
CA TYR A 57 -9.29 4.82 -3.77
C TYR A 57 -8.25 3.74 -4.11
N GLU A 58 -8.71 2.53 -4.46
CA GLU A 58 -7.84 1.38 -4.76
C GLU A 58 -6.78 1.71 -5.81
N ARG A 59 -7.17 2.39 -6.90
CA ARG A 59 -6.24 2.75 -7.98
C ARG A 59 -5.13 3.67 -7.48
N GLN A 60 -5.44 4.64 -6.64
CA GLN A 60 -4.44 5.53 -6.04
C GLN A 60 -3.52 4.76 -5.07
N ALA A 61 -4.09 3.87 -4.24
CA ALA A 61 -3.30 3.04 -3.35
C ALA A 61 -2.30 2.16 -4.12
N ARG A 62 -2.75 1.51 -5.21
CA ARG A 62 -1.88 0.72 -6.09
C ARG A 62 -0.80 1.57 -6.78
N ALA A 63 -1.09 2.84 -7.09
CA ALA A 63 -0.11 3.78 -7.63
C ALA A 63 1.01 4.03 -6.63
N LEU A 64 0.64 4.36 -5.38
CA LEU A 64 1.57 4.60 -4.29
C LEU A 64 2.45 3.37 -4.04
N MET A 65 1.84 2.18 -3.93
CA MET A 65 2.60 0.92 -3.77
C MET A 65 3.62 0.71 -4.90
N THR A 66 3.25 1.06 -6.14
CA THR A 66 4.14 0.91 -7.31
C THR A 66 5.30 1.91 -7.26
N LEU A 67 5.02 3.17 -6.89
CA LEU A 67 6.05 4.21 -6.74
C LEU A 67 7.03 3.86 -5.60
N ILE A 68 6.53 3.29 -4.50
CA ILE A 68 7.35 2.82 -3.39
C ILE A 68 8.21 1.62 -3.81
N ASP A 69 7.66 0.65 -4.55
CA ASP A 69 8.42 -0.51 -5.07
C ASP A 69 9.53 -0.07 -6.05
N GLN A 70 9.32 1.02 -6.79
CA GLN A 70 10.32 1.61 -7.70
C GLN A 70 11.37 2.47 -6.98
N GLY A 71 11.21 2.71 -5.68
CA GLY A 71 12.08 3.62 -4.92
C GLY A 71 11.91 5.10 -5.30
N ALA A 72 10.83 5.45 -6.03
CA ALA A 72 10.52 6.83 -6.38
C ALA A 72 9.99 7.64 -5.19
N ILE A 73 9.46 6.94 -4.17
CA ILE A 73 9.04 7.48 -2.88
C ILE A 73 9.71 6.62 -1.80
N ASP A 74 10.43 7.25 -0.87
CA ASP A 74 11.03 6.54 0.26
C ASP A 74 9.93 6.14 1.27
N LYS A 75 10.03 4.91 1.78
CA LYS A 75 9.14 4.33 2.79
C LYS A 75 9.13 5.15 4.09
N ASN A 76 10.17 5.97 4.30
CA ASN A 76 10.34 6.86 5.45
C ASN A 76 9.96 8.32 5.19
N THR A 77 9.57 8.74 3.97
CA THR A 77 9.30 10.16 3.70
C THR A 77 8.01 10.67 4.36
N CYS A 78 7.18 9.79 4.90
CA CYS A 78 6.01 10.17 5.70
C CYS A 78 6.35 10.18 7.21
N ARG A 79 7.42 10.89 7.59
CA ARG A 79 7.77 11.18 8.99
C ARG A 79 7.59 12.67 9.23
N PHE A 80 6.55 13.04 9.99
CA PHE A 80 6.48 14.29 10.73
C PHE A 80 6.72 13.99 12.21
#